data_AF-A0A6I2R495-F1
#
_entry.id   AF-A0A6I2R495-F1
#
_cell.length_a   1.000
_cell.length_b   1.000
_cell.length_c   1.000
_cell.angle_alpha   90.00
_cell.angle_beta   90.00
_cell.angle_gamma   90.00
#
_symmetry.space_group_name_H-M   'P 1'
#
loop_
_entity.id
_entity.type
_entity.pdbx_description
1 polymer ?
#
loop_
_entity_poly.entity_id
_entity_poly.type
_entity_poly.pdbx_seq_one_letter_code
_entity_poly.pdbx_strand_id
1 'polypeptide(L)'
;MKRTKLLCILLAAVMLLSLAACGKGKEETKDPNLLKVGDYELRYKGACIMEDYAGDDALVLTLDFTNNSEETTDYFWAIYETAMHNGTELDMGIVYLDAETLESVDDSQYQNVDPGVTVEIQTAFELDDTTGEVEVTFEEMSGSKNDSITIDLSTVSRESAGGGSASLAGGGKGDGSGGAGAVSGGGTGASSSGELRDWWNGDWYGWWVMTSCYGYYEDMEGEWWDVCGTIDIGEDGMGTVILWDEDYTESEPMSAAAVSLSESGTGEFGTLMSEGGWFTDIALEHADWIVDPGLMDYQDMIHISGYYENGEDEFTYDIYLRPWGTYWDDMYEEDLPYYYYDWYLPLIESGESMPDSIG
;
A
#
# COMPACT_ATOMS: atom_id res chain seq x y z
N MET A 1 -82.12 11.40 -23.56
CA MET A 1 -81.75 11.02 -22.17
C MET A 1 -80.25 10.73 -22.18
N LYS A 2 -79.41 11.60 -21.60
CA LYS A 2 -78.65 11.36 -20.32
C LYS A 2 -78.01 9.95 -20.32
N ARG A 3 -76.70 9.75 -20.30
CA ARG A 3 -75.68 10.38 -19.44
C ARG A 3 -74.30 10.47 -20.12
N THR A 4 -73.85 11.70 -20.26
CA THR A 4 -72.47 12.18 -20.29
C THR A 4 -71.81 12.00 -18.90
N LYS A 5 -70.47 12.07 -18.88
CA LYS A 5 -69.57 12.28 -17.71
C LYS A 5 -69.09 11.02 -16.98
N LEU A 6 -67.98 10.44 -17.45
CA LEU A 6 -66.87 10.07 -16.53
C LEU A 6 -65.55 9.63 -17.22
N LEU A 7 -65.37 9.75 -18.54
CA LEU A 7 -64.15 9.21 -19.17
C LEU A 7 -63.16 10.25 -19.73
N CYS A 8 -63.47 11.55 -19.70
CA CYS A 8 -62.55 12.59 -20.19
C CYS A 8 -62.02 13.54 -19.10
N ILE A 9 -62.21 13.22 -17.81
CA ILE A 9 -61.67 14.01 -16.70
C ILE A 9 -60.32 13.46 -16.20
N LEU A 10 -59.98 12.21 -16.53
CA LEU A 10 -58.68 11.62 -16.17
C LEU A 10 -57.53 11.96 -17.12
N LEU A 11 -57.80 12.50 -18.32
CA LEU A 11 -56.74 12.96 -19.25
C LEU A 11 -56.51 14.49 -19.26
N ALA A 12 -57.34 15.26 -18.55
CA ALA A 12 -57.19 16.72 -18.47
C ALA A 12 -56.68 17.23 -17.11
N ALA A 13 -56.62 16.36 -16.08
CA ALA A 13 -56.06 16.69 -14.77
C ALA A 13 -54.55 16.39 -14.66
N VAL A 14 -53.95 15.69 -15.63
CA VAL A 14 -52.50 15.45 -15.72
C VAL A 14 -51.79 16.51 -16.61
N MET A 15 -52.56 17.35 -17.33
CA MET A 15 -52.02 18.38 -18.23
C MET A 15 -52.25 19.82 -17.76
N LEU A 16 -52.44 20.07 -16.46
CA LEU A 16 -52.66 21.43 -15.91
C LEU A 16 -51.98 21.72 -14.56
N LEU A 17 -50.93 20.97 -14.19
CA LEU A 17 -50.03 21.35 -13.09
C LEU A 17 -48.59 21.65 -13.54
N SER A 18 -48.33 21.65 -14.84
CA SER A 18 -47.09 22.15 -15.41
C SER A 18 -47.32 23.56 -15.97
N LEU A 19 -47.21 24.60 -15.12
CA LEU A 19 -46.75 25.95 -15.47
C LEU A 19 -46.89 26.91 -14.26
N ALA A 20 -45.93 26.80 -13.34
CA ALA A 20 -45.33 27.85 -12.50
C ALA A 20 -44.62 27.11 -11.36
N ALA A 21 -43.31 26.86 -11.43
CA ALA A 21 -42.32 27.91 -11.43
C ALA A 21 -41.22 27.67 -12.48
N CYS A 22 -40.86 28.77 -13.15
CA CYS A 22 -39.56 28.93 -13.79
C CYS A 22 -38.46 28.77 -12.73
N GLY A 23 -37.94 27.56 -12.58
CA GLY A 23 -36.53 27.37 -12.33
C GLY A 23 -35.94 26.96 -13.66
N LYS A 24 -35.08 27.80 -14.25
CA LYS A 24 -34.04 27.28 -15.14
C LYS A 24 -33.21 26.31 -14.29
N GLY A 25 -33.65 25.06 -14.18
CA GLY A 25 -32.73 23.98 -13.87
C GLY A 25 -31.80 23.95 -15.06
N LYS A 26 -30.60 24.50 -14.90
CA LYS A 26 -29.49 24.10 -15.75
C LYS A 26 -29.49 22.58 -15.66
N GLU A 27 -29.73 21.88 -16.77
CA GLU A 27 -29.11 20.56 -16.91
C GLU A 27 -27.63 20.85 -16.68
N GLU A 28 -27.13 20.49 -15.50
CA GLU A 28 -25.70 20.49 -15.25
C GLU A 28 -25.15 19.54 -16.29
N THR A 29 -24.45 20.12 -17.26
CA THR A 29 -23.72 19.36 -18.26
C THR A 29 -22.70 18.55 -17.44
N LYS A 30 -22.92 17.23 -17.29
CA LYS A 30 -21.99 16.36 -16.55
C LYS A 30 -20.64 16.56 -17.23
N ASP A 31 -19.67 17.06 -16.47
CA ASP A 31 -18.31 17.21 -16.94
C ASP A 31 -17.79 15.79 -17.21
N PRO A 32 -17.51 15.41 -18.48
CA PRO A 32 -17.12 14.04 -18.80
C PRO A 32 -15.76 13.66 -18.20
N ASN A 33 -14.98 14.65 -17.78
CA ASN A 33 -13.70 14.43 -17.12
C ASN A 33 -13.83 14.37 -15.59
N LEU A 34 -15.04 14.52 -15.05
CA LEU A 34 -15.28 14.46 -13.61
C LEU A 34 -15.99 13.16 -13.23
N LEU A 35 -15.27 12.32 -12.51
CA LEU A 35 -15.66 10.99 -12.05
C LEU A 35 -15.93 11.06 -10.55
N LYS A 36 -16.91 10.30 -10.08
CA LYS A 36 -17.25 10.25 -8.66
C LYS A 36 -17.34 8.83 -8.16
N VAL A 37 -16.44 8.47 -7.25
CA VAL A 37 -16.25 7.12 -6.72
C VAL A 37 -16.39 7.19 -5.20
N GLY A 38 -17.58 6.88 -4.69
CA GLY A 38 -17.87 6.99 -3.25
C GLY A 38 -17.72 8.43 -2.75
N ASP A 39 -16.87 8.59 -1.74
CA ASP A 39 -16.49 9.89 -1.16
C ASP A 39 -15.32 10.56 -1.91
N TYR A 40 -14.83 9.95 -2.98
CA TYR A 40 -13.73 10.47 -3.78
C TYR A 40 -14.22 11.11 -5.09
N GLU A 41 -13.52 12.16 -5.52
CA GLU A 41 -13.72 12.79 -6.82
C GLU A 41 -12.43 12.72 -7.63
N LEU A 42 -12.49 12.17 -8.84
CA LEU A 42 -11.36 12.08 -9.76
C LEU A 42 -11.62 13.00 -10.95
N ARG A 43 -10.66 13.86 -11.27
CA ARG A 43 -10.71 14.70 -12.46
C ARG A 43 -9.66 14.26 -13.45
N TYR A 44 -10.09 13.72 -14.59
CA TYR A 44 -9.20 13.37 -15.68
C TYR A 44 -8.55 14.61 -16.32
N LYS A 45 -7.21 14.62 -16.36
CA LYS A 45 -6.40 15.73 -16.89
C LYS A 45 -5.80 15.41 -18.25
N GLY A 46 -5.52 14.14 -18.50
CA GLY A 46 -4.96 13.68 -19.76
C GLY A 46 -4.30 12.31 -19.61
N ALA A 47 -3.78 11.81 -20.73
CA ALA A 47 -2.97 10.62 -20.77
C ALA A 47 -1.85 10.80 -21.80
N CYS A 48 -0.75 10.08 -21.62
CA CYS A 48 0.35 9.95 -22.58
C CYS A 48 0.78 8.48 -22.69
N ILE A 49 1.52 8.16 -23.75
CA ILE A 49 2.20 6.86 -23.87
C ILE A 49 3.67 7.08 -23.52
N MET A 50 4.19 6.31 -22.57
CA MET A 50 5.59 6.31 -22.16
C MET A 50 6.20 4.92 -22.33
N GLU A 51 7.52 4.83 -22.22
CA GLU A 51 8.24 3.55 -22.20
C GLU A 51 8.31 3.07 -20.73
N ASP A 52 7.94 1.83 -20.47
CA ASP A 52 8.03 1.21 -19.15
C ASP A 52 9.45 0.69 -18.84
N TYR A 53 9.62 0.07 -17.67
CA TYR A 53 10.89 -0.50 -17.24
C TYR A 53 11.41 -1.63 -18.15
N ALA A 54 10.54 -2.33 -18.86
CA ALA A 54 10.86 -3.42 -19.78
C ALA A 54 11.19 -2.91 -21.20
N GLY A 55 10.89 -1.64 -21.48
CA GLY A 55 11.04 -1.02 -22.79
C GLY A 55 9.79 -1.12 -23.68
N ASP A 56 8.66 -1.54 -23.11
CA ASP A 56 7.38 -1.67 -23.78
C ASP A 56 6.53 -0.38 -23.59
N ASP A 57 5.49 -0.22 -24.40
CA ASP A 57 4.64 0.97 -24.33
C ASP A 57 3.70 0.86 -23.11
N ALA A 58 3.60 1.92 -22.31
CA ALA A 58 2.63 2.02 -21.21
C ALA A 58 1.75 3.27 -21.36
N LEU A 59 0.46 3.13 -21.06
CA LEU A 59 -0.49 4.24 -20.96
C LEU A 59 -0.36 4.86 -19.58
N VAL A 60 0.09 6.12 -19.51
CA VAL A 60 0.15 6.90 -18.27
C VAL A 60 -1.04 7.85 -18.21
N LEU A 61 -1.88 7.73 -17.19
CA LEU A 61 -2.99 8.65 -16.92
C LEU A 61 -2.54 9.72 -15.92
N THR A 62 -3.14 10.91 -16.02
CA THR A 62 -2.97 11.98 -15.03
C THR A 62 -4.34 12.44 -14.54
N LEU A 63 -4.52 12.45 -13.23
CA LEU A 63 -5.78 12.72 -12.54
C LEU A 63 -5.55 13.74 -11.43
N ASP A 64 -6.52 14.62 -11.16
CA ASP A 64 -6.62 15.23 -9.84
C ASP A 64 -7.48 14.32 -8.95
N PHE A 65 -6.94 13.82 -7.85
CA PHE A 65 -7.64 13.07 -6.81
C PHE A 65 -8.05 14.00 -5.67
N THR A 66 -9.33 13.99 -5.31
CA THR A 66 -9.86 14.74 -4.17
C THR A 66 -10.46 13.78 -3.14
N ASN A 67 -9.91 13.80 -1.93
CA ASN A 67 -10.46 13.07 -0.80
C ASN A 67 -11.63 13.88 -0.19
N ASN A 68 -12.88 13.43 -0.31
CA ASN A 68 -14.01 14.02 0.42
C ASN A 68 -14.54 13.12 1.55
N SER A 69 -13.79 12.07 1.90
CA SER A 69 -14.09 11.24 3.08
C SER A 69 -13.81 12.01 4.37
N GLU A 70 -14.09 11.38 5.52
CA GLU A 70 -13.85 11.99 6.83
C GLU A 70 -12.43 11.76 7.37
N GLU A 71 -11.65 10.88 6.73
CA GLU A 71 -10.33 10.45 7.19
C GLU A 71 -9.25 10.75 6.15
N THR A 72 -8.00 10.89 6.59
CA THR A 72 -6.85 11.01 5.69
C THR A 72 -6.60 9.66 5.01
N THR A 73 -6.39 9.68 3.69
CA THR A 73 -6.06 8.51 2.86
C THR A 73 -5.16 8.95 1.73
N ASP A 74 -4.52 8.02 1.04
CA ASP A 74 -3.91 8.25 -0.27
C ASP A 74 -4.77 7.65 -1.39
N TYR A 75 -4.34 7.82 -2.65
CA TYR A 75 -5.08 7.35 -3.81
C TYR A 75 -5.08 5.81 -3.89
N PHE A 76 -3.93 5.19 -3.61
CA PHE A 76 -3.72 3.75 -3.71
C PHE A 76 -4.68 2.97 -2.80
N TRP A 77 -4.89 3.42 -1.57
CA TRP A 77 -5.85 2.78 -0.64
C TRP A 77 -7.31 3.19 -0.86
N ALA A 78 -7.56 4.27 -1.61
CA ALA A 78 -8.91 4.77 -1.85
C ALA A 78 -9.57 4.15 -3.09
N ILE A 79 -8.79 3.94 -4.16
CA ILE A 79 -9.27 3.62 -5.50
C ILE A 79 -8.56 2.39 -6.06
N TYR A 80 -9.34 1.38 -6.45
CA TYR A 80 -8.89 0.26 -7.26
C TYR A 80 -9.17 0.56 -8.74
N GLU A 81 -8.15 0.45 -9.60
CA GLU A 81 -8.29 0.67 -11.04
C GLU A 81 -8.28 -0.64 -11.83
N THR A 82 -9.08 -0.68 -12.89
CA THR A 82 -9.04 -1.75 -13.88
C THR A 82 -9.09 -1.16 -15.27
N ALA A 83 -8.07 -1.45 -16.09
CA ALA A 83 -7.99 -1.00 -17.48
C ALA A 83 -8.28 -2.14 -18.45
N MET A 84 -9.25 -1.93 -19.34
CA MET A 84 -9.65 -2.91 -20.36
C MET A 84 -9.31 -2.40 -21.75
N HIS A 85 -8.52 -3.19 -22.49
CA HIS A 85 -8.16 -2.91 -23.88
C HIS A 85 -8.52 -4.09 -24.78
N ASN A 86 -9.32 -3.82 -25.82
CA ASN A 86 -9.79 -4.86 -26.76
C ASN A 86 -10.46 -6.09 -26.10
N GLY A 87 -11.00 -5.94 -24.89
CA GLY A 87 -11.65 -7.01 -24.13
C GLY A 87 -10.69 -7.86 -23.27
N THR A 88 -9.44 -7.44 -23.14
CA THR A 88 -8.43 -7.98 -22.22
C THR A 88 -8.12 -6.95 -21.15
N GLU A 89 -7.92 -7.38 -19.91
CA GLU A 89 -7.46 -6.53 -18.81
C GLU A 89 -5.96 -6.29 -18.97
N LEU A 90 -5.53 -5.03 -18.79
CA LEU A 90 -4.13 -4.64 -18.85
C LEU A 90 -3.50 -4.77 -17.47
N ASP A 91 -2.24 -5.20 -17.44
CA ASP A 91 -1.42 -5.20 -16.23
C ASP A 91 -0.99 -3.76 -15.87
N MET A 92 -0.71 -3.53 -14.59
CA MET A 92 -0.14 -2.25 -14.13
C MET A 92 1.28 -2.10 -14.68
N GLY A 93 1.60 -0.93 -15.23
CA GLY A 93 2.91 -0.65 -15.81
C GLY A 93 3.79 0.15 -14.87
N ILE A 94 5.10 -0.12 -14.88
CA ILE A 94 6.09 0.66 -14.11
C ILE A 94 6.83 1.59 -15.08
N VAL A 95 6.58 2.89 -14.97
CA VAL A 95 7.22 3.93 -15.80
C VAL A 95 8.11 4.81 -14.94
N TYR A 96 9.43 4.69 -15.10
CA TYR A 96 10.39 5.54 -14.41
C TYR A 96 10.48 6.93 -15.03
N LEU A 97 10.27 7.96 -14.22
CA LEU A 97 10.61 9.35 -14.51
C LEU A 97 12.12 9.60 -14.45
N ASP A 98 12.81 8.88 -13.57
CA ASP A 98 14.26 8.87 -13.44
C ASP A 98 14.74 7.45 -13.13
N ALA A 99 15.47 6.85 -14.07
CA ALA A 99 15.96 5.47 -13.96
C ALA A 99 17.13 5.31 -12.97
N GLU A 100 17.78 6.41 -12.55
CA GLU A 100 18.83 6.36 -11.53
C GLU A 100 18.26 6.42 -10.11
N THR A 101 17.20 7.22 -9.90
CA THR A 101 16.53 7.32 -8.60
C THR A 101 15.34 6.38 -8.46
N LEU A 102 14.99 5.67 -9.53
CA LEU A 102 13.79 4.83 -9.64
C LEU A 102 12.49 5.60 -9.34
N GLU A 103 12.51 6.93 -9.49
CA GLU A 103 11.29 7.75 -9.36
C GLU A 103 10.35 7.32 -10.49
N SER A 104 9.12 6.96 -10.15
CA SER A 104 8.12 6.50 -11.10
C SER A 104 6.88 7.38 -11.10
N VAL A 105 6.07 7.28 -12.15
CA VAL A 105 4.85 8.10 -12.29
C VAL A 105 3.84 7.82 -11.17
N ASP A 106 3.76 6.57 -10.73
CA ASP A 106 2.83 6.07 -9.72
C ASP A 106 3.21 6.39 -8.27
N ASP A 107 4.45 6.84 -7.99
CA ASP A 107 4.86 7.33 -6.66
C ASP A 107 3.89 8.39 -6.10
N SER A 108 3.31 9.20 -6.99
CA SER A 108 2.34 10.23 -6.65
C SER A 108 1.06 9.69 -5.99
N GLN A 109 0.71 8.42 -6.19
CA GLN A 109 -0.49 7.80 -5.65
C GLN A 109 -0.43 7.58 -4.14
N TYR A 110 0.76 7.51 -3.54
CA TYR A 110 0.99 7.22 -2.12
C TYR A 110 1.01 8.47 -1.24
N GLN A 111 0.75 9.65 -1.82
CA GLN A 111 0.72 10.89 -1.05
C GLN A 111 -0.52 10.92 -0.14
N ASN A 112 -0.31 11.07 1.18
CA ASN A 112 -1.40 11.33 2.14
C ASN A 112 -2.22 12.58 1.75
N VAL A 113 -3.54 12.42 1.68
CA VAL A 113 -4.51 13.46 1.31
C VAL A 113 -5.53 13.63 2.42
N ASP A 114 -5.45 14.77 3.13
CA ASP A 114 -6.43 15.10 4.16
C ASP A 114 -7.84 15.33 3.58
N PRO A 115 -8.90 15.18 4.39
CA PRO A 115 -10.27 15.51 4.00
C PRO A 115 -10.41 16.90 3.36
N GLY A 116 -10.98 16.92 2.16
CA GLY A 116 -11.21 18.10 1.33
C GLY A 116 -9.99 18.57 0.52
N VAL A 117 -8.86 17.86 0.57
CA VAL A 117 -7.65 18.18 -0.19
C VAL A 117 -7.67 17.50 -1.56
N THR A 118 -7.09 18.18 -2.54
CA THR A 118 -6.88 17.68 -3.91
C THR A 118 -5.39 17.61 -4.21
N VAL A 119 -4.94 16.50 -4.77
CA VAL A 119 -3.57 16.28 -5.26
C VAL A 119 -3.62 15.78 -6.71
N GLU A 120 -2.56 16.02 -7.48
CA GLU A 120 -2.42 15.47 -8.84
C GLU A 120 -1.63 14.17 -8.74
N ILE A 121 -2.13 13.10 -9.35
CA ILE A 121 -1.54 11.76 -9.36
C ILE A 121 -1.43 11.24 -10.79
N GLN A 122 -0.57 10.24 -10.97
CA GLN A 122 -0.45 9.51 -12.22
C GLN A 122 -0.51 8.00 -11.98
N THR A 123 -1.10 7.28 -12.93
CA THR A 123 -1.20 5.81 -12.93
C THR A 123 -0.73 5.29 -14.29
N ALA A 124 -0.29 4.03 -14.35
CA ALA A 124 0.26 3.46 -15.57
C ALA A 124 -0.21 2.02 -15.82
N PHE A 125 -0.47 1.69 -17.08
CA PHE A 125 -0.89 0.37 -17.54
C PHE A 125 -0.06 -0.06 -18.75
N GLU A 126 0.39 -1.31 -18.78
CA GLU A 126 1.12 -1.87 -19.93
C GLU A 126 0.20 -1.95 -21.16
N LEU A 127 0.72 -1.60 -22.35
CA LEU A 127 -0.03 -1.65 -23.60
C LEU A 127 0.54 -2.70 -24.56
N ASP A 128 -0.27 -3.71 -24.87
CA ASP A 128 0.02 -4.66 -25.95
C ASP A 128 -0.12 -4.06 -27.36
N ASP A 129 -0.96 -3.02 -27.51
CA ASP A 129 -1.18 -2.30 -28.77
C ASP A 129 -1.51 -0.83 -28.48
N THR A 130 -1.18 0.06 -29.44
CA THR A 130 -1.38 1.51 -29.32
C THR A 130 -2.56 2.01 -30.15
N THR A 131 -3.47 1.11 -30.54
CA THR A 131 -4.67 1.44 -31.32
C THR A 131 -5.95 1.10 -30.58
N GLY A 132 -7.04 1.79 -30.93
CA GLY A 132 -8.35 1.57 -30.30
C GLY A 132 -8.54 2.42 -29.04
N GLU A 133 -9.37 1.91 -28.14
CA GLU A 133 -9.81 2.61 -26.93
C GLU A 133 -9.51 1.75 -25.70
N VAL A 134 -9.02 2.37 -24.63
CA VAL A 134 -8.85 1.76 -23.31
C VAL A 134 -9.96 2.28 -22.41
N GLU A 135 -10.75 1.39 -21.81
CA GLU A 135 -11.71 1.75 -20.77
C GLU A 135 -11.07 1.56 -19.40
N VAL A 136 -10.92 2.63 -18.64
CA VAL A 136 -10.40 2.59 -17.26
C VAL A 136 -11.58 2.78 -16.31
N THR A 137 -11.77 1.79 -15.44
CA THR A 137 -12.79 1.78 -14.39
C THR A 137 -12.11 2.06 -13.05
N PHE A 138 -12.69 2.97 -12.28
CA PHE A 138 -12.23 3.34 -10.94
C PHE A 138 -13.25 2.86 -9.92
N GLU A 139 -12.84 2.02 -8.98
CA GLU A 139 -13.70 1.43 -7.97
C GLU A 139 -13.25 1.83 -6.56
N GLU A 140 -14.20 1.99 -5.65
CA GLU A 140 -13.93 2.23 -4.24
C GLU A 140 -13.33 0.97 -3.60
N MET A 141 -12.10 1.07 -3.07
CA MET A 141 -11.34 -0.08 -2.54
C MET A 141 -12.11 -0.87 -1.47
N SER A 142 -12.82 -0.15 -0.60
CA SER A 142 -13.72 -0.72 0.42
C SER A 142 -15.17 -0.37 0.13
N GLY A 143 -15.69 -0.78 -1.03
CA GLY A 143 -17.05 -0.41 -1.40
C GLY A 143 -17.61 -1.05 -2.67
N SER A 144 -18.55 -0.34 -3.29
CA SER A 144 -19.23 -0.79 -4.53
C SER A 144 -19.51 0.36 -5.50
N LYS A 145 -18.92 1.53 -5.23
CA LYS A 145 -19.04 2.69 -6.09
C LYS A 145 -17.95 2.63 -7.13
N ASN A 146 -18.32 2.93 -8.36
CA ASN A 146 -17.39 3.06 -9.45
C ASN A 146 -17.87 4.12 -10.45
N ASP A 147 -16.95 4.62 -11.25
CA ASP A 147 -17.19 5.41 -12.45
C ASP A 147 -16.07 5.04 -13.47
N SER A 148 -16.26 5.35 -14.75
CA SER A 148 -15.28 4.97 -15.77
C SER A 148 -15.03 6.06 -16.79
N ILE A 149 -13.85 5.99 -17.42
CA ILE A 149 -13.47 6.83 -18.54
C ILE A 149 -12.95 5.98 -19.70
N THR A 150 -13.19 6.44 -20.93
CA THR A 150 -12.65 5.82 -22.13
C THR A 150 -11.60 6.72 -22.76
N ILE A 151 -10.42 6.17 -23.02
CA ILE A 151 -9.25 6.84 -23.57
C ILE A 151 -9.06 6.36 -25.02
N ASP A 152 -9.22 7.25 -25.99
CA ASP A 152 -8.92 6.98 -27.40
C ASP A 152 -7.41 7.12 -27.63
N LEU A 153 -6.72 5.99 -27.78
CA LEU A 153 -5.26 5.94 -27.96
C LEU A 153 -4.78 6.69 -29.21
N SER A 154 -5.65 6.90 -30.21
CA SER A 154 -5.31 7.68 -31.40
C SER A 154 -5.14 9.18 -31.11
N THR A 155 -5.61 9.64 -29.94
CA THR A 155 -5.51 11.02 -29.47
C THR A 155 -4.40 11.27 -28.46
N VAL A 156 -3.77 10.19 -27.97
CA VAL A 156 -2.74 10.22 -26.94
C VAL A 156 -1.36 10.47 -27.56
N SER A 157 -0.58 11.37 -26.97
CA SER A 157 0.79 11.66 -27.41
C SER A 157 1.81 10.76 -26.71
N ARG A 158 2.92 10.46 -27.39
CA ARG A 158 4.08 9.81 -26.78
C ARG A 158 4.96 10.83 -26.05
N GLU A 159 5.39 10.48 -24.85
CA GLU A 159 6.28 11.26 -24.01
C GLU A 159 7.47 10.42 -23.53
N SER A 160 8.52 11.07 -23.04
CA SER A 160 9.73 10.43 -22.52
C SER A 160 10.03 10.95 -21.13
N ALA A 161 10.48 10.07 -20.25
CA ALA A 161 11.01 10.42 -18.93
C ALA A 161 12.06 11.55 -19.04
N GLY A 162 11.94 12.58 -18.18
CA GLY A 162 12.74 13.81 -18.23
C GLY A 162 12.05 15.06 -18.80
N GLY A 163 10.74 15.00 -19.02
CA GLY A 163 9.95 16.02 -19.72
C GLY A 163 9.07 16.94 -18.88
N GLY A 164 9.24 17.10 -17.56
CA GLY A 164 8.31 17.94 -16.79
C GLY A 164 8.68 18.20 -15.34
N SER A 165 9.67 19.04 -15.08
CA SER A 165 9.90 19.57 -13.74
C SER A 165 8.78 20.55 -13.36
N ALA A 166 7.91 20.15 -12.43
CA ALA A 166 7.01 21.04 -11.70
C ALA A 166 7.35 20.99 -10.22
N SER A 167 8.26 21.89 -9.81
CA SER A 167 8.59 22.11 -8.40
C SER A 167 7.35 22.52 -7.61
N LEU A 168 7.13 21.91 -6.45
CA LEU A 168 6.26 22.45 -5.41
C LEU A 168 7.08 22.77 -4.16
N ALA A 169 7.88 23.83 -4.28
CA ALA A 169 8.42 24.54 -3.12
C ALA A 169 7.48 25.70 -2.73
N GLY A 170 7.02 25.72 -1.48
CA GLY A 170 6.45 26.92 -0.83
C GLY A 170 5.82 26.61 0.53
N GLY A 171 6.25 27.15 1.67
CA GLY A 171 7.22 28.22 1.89
C GLY A 171 7.72 28.32 3.34
N GLY A 172 8.88 28.96 3.51
CA GLY A 172 9.41 29.40 4.81
C GLY A 172 8.58 30.55 5.41
N LYS A 173 8.84 31.06 6.62
CA LYS A 173 10.08 31.17 7.39
C LYS A 173 9.73 31.76 8.77
N GLY A 174 10.50 31.49 9.83
CA GLY A 174 10.38 32.24 11.09
C GLY A 174 11.44 31.90 12.14
N ASP A 175 12.60 32.56 12.04
CA ASP A 175 13.69 32.56 13.04
C ASP A 175 13.23 33.17 14.38
N GLY A 176 13.58 32.54 15.50
CA GLY A 176 13.33 33.06 16.85
C GLY A 176 14.01 32.25 17.96
N SER A 177 15.22 32.67 18.31
CA SER A 177 16.06 32.12 19.39
C SER A 177 15.39 32.06 20.77
N GLY A 178 15.49 30.90 21.44
CA GLY A 178 15.87 30.80 22.85
C GLY A 178 14.93 30.05 23.80
N GLY A 179 15.49 29.06 24.53
CA GLY A 179 14.98 28.62 25.83
C GLY A 179 14.58 27.15 25.92
N ALA A 180 15.22 26.44 26.85
CA ALA A 180 15.09 25.01 27.10
C ALA A 180 13.68 24.53 27.50
N GLY A 181 13.37 23.30 27.09
CA GLY A 181 12.40 22.41 27.73
C GLY A 181 11.06 22.28 27.00
N ALA A 182 10.96 21.29 26.10
CA ALA A 182 9.75 20.49 25.85
C ALA A 182 10.06 19.42 24.79
N VAL A 183 9.50 18.24 25.00
CA VAL A 183 9.44 17.11 24.08
C VAL A 183 8.93 17.58 22.70
N SER A 184 9.74 17.34 21.68
CA SER A 184 9.37 17.38 20.26
C SER A 184 10.40 16.54 19.49
N GLY A 185 9.95 15.47 18.84
CA GLY A 185 10.74 14.68 17.91
C GLY A 185 9.99 14.53 16.60
N GLY A 186 9.67 15.66 15.96
CA GLY A 186 9.40 15.69 14.53
C GLY A 186 10.74 15.92 13.83
N GLY A 187 11.08 15.03 12.91
CA GLY A 187 12.26 15.14 12.07
C GLY A 187 12.29 13.98 11.11
N THR A 188 11.64 14.12 9.96
CA THR A 188 11.97 13.36 8.75
C THR A 188 13.40 13.75 8.36
N GLY A 189 14.36 13.06 8.95
CA GLY A 189 15.70 12.96 8.40
C GLY A 189 15.62 11.93 7.29
N ALA A 190 16.07 12.29 6.09
CA ALA A 190 16.47 11.27 5.14
C ALA A 190 17.62 10.50 5.81
N SER A 191 17.32 9.33 6.36
CA SER A 191 18.31 8.36 6.77
C SER A 191 19.09 8.02 5.51
N SER A 192 20.40 8.23 5.52
CA SER A 192 21.22 7.73 4.43
C SER A 192 21.04 6.21 4.33
N SER A 193 21.12 5.62 3.13
CA SER A 193 21.01 4.17 2.92
C SER A 193 21.85 3.30 3.88
N GLY A 194 22.94 3.85 4.43
CA GLY A 194 23.70 3.23 5.51
C GLY A 194 22.99 3.22 6.88
N GLU A 195 22.39 4.34 7.29
CA GLU A 195 21.64 4.46 8.56
C GLU A 195 20.37 3.60 8.56
N LEU A 196 19.70 3.50 7.40
CA LEU A 196 18.56 2.61 7.19
C LEU A 196 18.95 1.15 7.43
N ARG A 197 20.01 0.71 6.74
CA ARG A 197 20.54 -0.65 6.84
C ARG A 197 21.05 -0.98 8.23
N ASP A 198 21.68 -0.03 8.92
CA ASP A 198 22.18 -0.21 10.28
C ASP A 198 21.05 -0.47 11.30
N TRP A 199 19.82 -0.01 11.03
CA TRP A 199 18.66 -0.31 11.86
C TRP A 199 18.11 -1.72 11.60
N TRP A 200 18.02 -2.12 10.33
CA TRP A 200 17.54 -3.46 9.97
C TRP A 200 18.51 -4.56 10.38
N ASN A 201 19.81 -4.35 10.16
CA ASN A 201 20.81 -5.38 10.36
C ASN A 201 21.01 -5.73 11.83
N GLY A 202 20.95 -7.02 12.13
CA GLY A 202 21.23 -7.54 13.46
C GLY A 202 20.34 -8.70 13.86
N ASP A 203 20.31 -8.94 15.17
CA ASP A 203 19.56 -9.98 15.82
C ASP A 203 18.18 -9.45 16.22
N TRP A 204 17.14 -10.28 16.06
CA TRP A 204 15.74 -9.95 16.28
C TRP A 204 15.05 -11.05 17.09
N TYR A 205 14.09 -10.68 17.94
CA TYR A 205 13.28 -11.61 18.72
C TYR A 205 11.84 -11.14 18.79
N GLY A 206 10.92 -12.10 18.84
CA GLY A 206 9.51 -11.85 19.06
C GLY A 206 8.71 -13.14 19.00
N TRP A 207 7.56 -13.12 18.33
CA TRP A 207 6.67 -14.27 18.23
C TRP A 207 5.98 -14.33 16.86
N TRP A 208 5.45 -15.50 16.51
CA TRP A 208 4.62 -15.68 15.34
C TRP A 208 3.37 -16.49 15.65
N VAL A 209 2.32 -16.31 14.85
CA VAL A 209 1.01 -16.97 15.01
C VAL A 209 0.54 -17.53 13.69
N MET A 210 -0.16 -18.66 13.75
CA MET A 210 -0.87 -19.25 12.61
C MET A 210 -2.36 -18.95 12.68
N THR A 211 -2.94 -18.53 11.57
CA THR A 211 -4.39 -18.30 11.45
C THR A 211 -4.91 -18.85 10.13
N SER A 212 -6.23 -19.00 10.03
CA SER A 212 -6.88 -19.55 8.83
C SER A 212 -6.31 -20.92 8.42
N CYS A 213 -6.06 -21.78 9.40
CA CYS A 213 -5.42 -23.07 9.21
C CYS A 213 -6.37 -24.10 8.58
N TYR A 214 -5.86 -24.82 7.58
CA TYR A 214 -6.54 -25.92 6.90
C TYR A 214 -5.62 -27.15 6.77
N GLY A 215 -6.25 -28.30 6.49
CA GLY A 215 -5.52 -29.57 6.31
C GLY A 215 -4.89 -30.07 7.61
N TYR A 216 -3.61 -30.42 7.56
CA TYR A 216 -2.83 -30.89 8.71
C TYR A 216 -2.80 -29.87 9.87
N TYR A 217 -2.91 -28.58 9.56
CA TYR A 217 -2.75 -27.49 10.52
C TYR A 217 -4.06 -27.06 11.20
N GLU A 218 -5.22 -27.65 10.89
CA GLU A 218 -6.53 -27.23 11.47
C GLU A 218 -6.53 -27.16 13.01
N ASP A 219 -5.81 -28.08 13.68
CA ASP A 219 -5.72 -28.12 15.15
C ASP A 219 -4.71 -27.10 15.73
N MET A 220 -4.02 -26.32 14.88
CA MET A 220 -3.03 -25.30 15.25
C MET A 220 -3.54 -23.86 15.06
N GLU A 221 -4.84 -23.67 14.80
CA GLU A 221 -5.44 -22.34 14.65
C GLU A 221 -5.22 -21.48 15.91
N GLY A 222 -4.55 -20.33 15.73
CA GLY A 222 -4.25 -19.38 16.80
C GLY A 222 -3.16 -19.86 17.76
N GLU A 223 -2.50 -20.97 17.48
CA GLU A 223 -1.26 -21.33 18.16
C GLU A 223 -0.16 -20.35 17.75
N TRP A 224 0.72 -20.07 18.70
CA TRP A 224 1.78 -19.08 18.55
C TRP A 224 3.07 -19.60 19.21
N TRP A 225 4.21 -19.12 18.73
CA TRP A 225 5.52 -19.54 19.21
C TRP A 225 6.49 -18.36 19.23
N ASP A 226 7.47 -18.45 20.11
CA ASP A 226 8.58 -17.50 20.11
C ASP A 226 9.48 -17.73 18.90
N VAL A 227 10.03 -16.66 18.35
CA VAL A 227 10.88 -16.69 17.16
C VAL A 227 12.05 -15.74 17.30
N CYS A 228 13.22 -16.23 16.90
CA CYS A 228 14.44 -15.47 16.73
C CYS A 228 14.71 -15.28 15.24
N GLY A 229 15.44 -14.22 14.90
CA GLY A 229 15.82 -13.96 13.53
C GLY A 229 17.08 -13.12 13.38
N THR A 230 17.77 -13.30 12.25
CA THR A 230 18.89 -12.45 11.85
C THR A 230 18.58 -11.80 10.52
N ILE A 231 18.91 -10.51 10.43
CA ILE A 231 18.81 -9.73 9.20
C ILE A 231 20.22 -9.25 8.85
N ASP A 232 20.67 -9.58 7.64
CA ASP A 232 21.97 -9.15 7.11
C ASP A 232 21.81 -8.65 5.67
N ILE A 233 21.86 -7.34 5.52
CA ILE A 233 21.70 -6.60 4.27
C ILE A 233 23.05 -5.98 3.90
N GLY A 234 23.39 -6.06 2.62
CA GLY A 234 24.61 -5.54 2.03
C GLY A 234 24.53 -4.07 1.61
N GLU A 235 25.66 -3.55 1.12
CA GLU A 235 25.74 -2.18 0.59
C GLU A 235 24.89 -1.95 -0.67
N ASP A 236 24.56 -3.02 -1.38
CA ASP A 236 23.70 -3.03 -2.56
C ASP A 236 22.21 -3.14 -2.22
N GLY A 237 21.84 -3.11 -0.94
CA GLY A 237 20.45 -3.22 -0.48
C GLY A 237 19.90 -4.65 -0.52
N MET A 238 20.67 -5.62 -0.99
CA MET A 238 20.28 -7.04 -1.01
C MET A 238 20.76 -7.73 0.26
N GLY A 239 19.98 -8.67 0.78
CA GLY A 239 20.30 -9.32 2.03
C GLY A 239 19.61 -10.66 2.24
N THR A 240 19.69 -11.12 3.48
CA THR A 240 18.98 -12.32 3.95
C THR A 240 18.27 -12.04 5.26
N VAL A 241 17.09 -12.62 5.40
CA VAL A 241 16.38 -12.77 6.67
C VAL A 241 16.33 -14.26 6.99
N ILE A 242 16.87 -14.66 8.14
CA ILE A 242 16.86 -16.04 8.63
C ILE A 242 16.03 -16.07 9.91
N LEU A 243 15.02 -16.94 9.99
CA LEU A 243 14.11 -17.04 11.14
C LEU A 243 14.08 -18.48 11.68
N TRP A 244 14.04 -18.63 13.00
CA TRP A 244 13.90 -19.92 13.66
C TRP A 244 13.09 -19.78 14.95
N ASP A 245 12.13 -20.68 15.14
CA ASP A 245 11.34 -20.76 16.37
C ASP A 245 11.94 -21.79 17.35
N GLU A 246 11.16 -22.15 18.36
CA GLU A 246 11.49 -23.12 19.41
C GLU A 246 11.92 -24.52 18.92
N ASP A 247 11.46 -24.95 17.75
CA ASP A 247 11.75 -26.27 17.16
C ASP A 247 12.94 -26.24 16.18
N TYR A 248 13.43 -25.04 15.82
CA TYR A 248 14.51 -24.84 14.86
C TYR A 248 15.75 -24.18 15.51
N THR A 249 16.83 -24.03 14.73
CA THR A 249 18.04 -23.30 15.16
C THR A 249 18.49 -22.36 14.07
N GLU A 250 19.34 -21.38 14.37
CA GLU A 250 19.92 -20.50 13.35
C GLU A 250 20.57 -21.29 12.18
N SER A 251 21.23 -22.41 12.50
CA SER A 251 21.92 -23.25 11.50
C SER A 251 21.01 -24.20 10.72
N GLU A 252 19.81 -24.46 11.23
CA GLU A 252 18.76 -25.28 10.62
C GLU A 252 17.44 -24.52 10.79
N PRO A 253 17.27 -23.38 10.08
CA PRO A 253 16.20 -22.43 10.38
C PRO A 253 14.82 -22.92 9.89
N MET A 254 13.78 -22.23 10.33
CA MET A 254 12.42 -22.39 9.79
C MET A 254 12.26 -21.66 8.45
N SER A 255 12.99 -20.57 8.25
CA SER A 255 12.95 -19.79 7.02
C SER A 255 14.31 -19.16 6.72
N ALA A 256 14.62 -19.05 5.42
CA ALA A 256 15.70 -18.23 4.91
C ALA A 256 15.23 -17.53 3.64
N ALA A 257 14.91 -16.24 3.77
CA ALA A 257 14.50 -15.38 2.66
C ALA A 257 15.69 -14.60 2.12
N ALA A 258 15.79 -14.53 0.79
CA ALA A 258 16.56 -13.48 0.13
C ALA A 258 15.69 -12.22 0.09
N VAL A 259 16.25 -11.06 0.39
CA VAL A 259 15.48 -9.82 0.55
C VAL A 259 16.15 -8.63 -0.12
N SER A 260 15.37 -7.61 -0.41
CA SER A 260 15.84 -6.28 -0.80
C SER A 260 15.31 -5.24 0.20
N LEU A 261 16.12 -4.20 0.42
CA LEU A 261 15.79 -3.08 1.28
C LEU A 261 15.67 -1.81 0.44
N SER A 262 14.50 -1.17 0.55
CA SER A 262 14.20 0.11 -0.07
C SER A 262 14.12 1.20 0.98
N GLU A 263 14.50 2.43 0.60
CA GLU A 263 14.21 3.63 1.40
C GLU A 263 12.71 4.01 1.34
N SER A 264 11.95 3.44 0.39
CA SER A 264 10.50 3.58 0.31
C SER A 264 9.84 2.93 1.51
N GLY A 265 8.80 3.57 2.07
CA GLY A 265 8.06 3.06 3.23
C GLY A 265 7.28 4.20 3.89
N THR A 266 6.41 3.86 4.83
CA THR A 266 5.60 4.83 5.59
C THR A 266 6.36 5.42 6.78
N GLY A 267 7.48 4.79 7.17
CA GLY A 267 8.35 5.20 8.27
C GLY A 267 9.78 5.57 7.86
N GLU A 268 10.61 5.91 8.85
CA GLU A 268 12.02 6.30 8.64
C GLU A 268 12.97 5.12 8.34
N PHE A 269 12.43 3.89 8.45
CA PHE A 269 13.16 2.64 8.26
C PHE A 269 12.91 2.00 6.90
N GLY A 270 12.14 2.64 6.01
CA GLY A 270 11.88 2.10 4.67
C GLY A 270 11.16 0.75 4.70
N THR A 271 11.31 -0.05 3.65
CA THR A 271 10.56 -1.29 3.45
C THR A 271 11.49 -2.40 2.99
N LEU A 272 11.33 -3.57 3.59
CA LEU A 272 12.02 -4.79 3.21
C LEU A 272 11.06 -5.70 2.45
N MET A 273 11.51 -6.25 1.32
CA MET A 273 10.71 -7.15 0.49
C MET A 273 11.42 -8.50 0.31
N SER A 274 10.66 -9.59 0.19
CA SER A 274 11.22 -10.87 -0.24
C SER A 274 11.57 -10.83 -1.73
N GLU A 275 12.65 -11.51 -2.09
CA GLU A 275 13.16 -11.69 -3.45
C GLU A 275 13.28 -13.17 -3.84
N GLY A 276 12.99 -14.05 -2.88
CA GLY A 276 13.19 -15.48 -3.01
C GLY A 276 13.48 -16.15 -1.68
N GLY A 277 13.89 -17.42 -1.75
CA GLY A 277 14.22 -18.21 -0.58
C GLY A 277 13.10 -19.16 -0.24
N TRP A 278 12.88 -19.41 1.04
CA TRP A 278 11.88 -20.36 1.49
C TRP A 278 11.39 -20.05 2.91
N PHE A 279 10.15 -20.44 3.14
CA PHE A 279 9.52 -20.52 4.45
C PHE A 279 9.07 -21.97 4.62
N THR A 280 9.51 -22.62 5.70
CA THR A 280 9.32 -24.04 5.98
C THR A 280 9.71 -24.94 4.80
N ASP A 281 8.74 -25.42 4.02
CA ASP A 281 8.95 -26.26 2.84
C ASP A 281 8.39 -25.68 1.54
N ILE A 282 7.96 -24.41 1.55
CA ILE A 282 7.53 -23.65 0.37
C ILE A 282 8.58 -22.63 -0.07
N ALA A 283 8.59 -22.32 -1.36
CA ALA A 283 9.42 -21.25 -1.90
C ALA A 283 8.75 -19.90 -1.60
N LEU A 284 9.55 -18.90 -1.26
CA LEU A 284 9.12 -17.50 -1.27
C LEU A 284 9.38 -16.92 -2.66
N GLU A 285 8.43 -16.16 -3.18
CA GLU A 285 8.53 -15.36 -4.40
C GLU A 285 8.82 -13.88 -4.07
N HIS A 286 8.99 -13.08 -5.12
CA HIS A 286 9.17 -11.65 -4.97
C HIS A 286 7.90 -11.04 -4.34
N ALA A 287 8.09 -10.22 -3.31
CA ALA A 287 7.02 -9.51 -2.60
C ALA A 287 5.97 -10.38 -1.89
N ASP A 288 6.22 -11.68 -1.70
CA ASP A 288 5.46 -12.50 -0.74
C ASP A 288 5.53 -11.92 0.67
N TRP A 289 6.68 -11.31 1.01
CA TRP A 289 6.83 -10.44 2.18
C TRP A 289 7.03 -9.00 1.73
N ILE A 290 6.24 -8.09 2.32
CA ILE A 290 6.43 -6.64 2.26
C ILE A 290 6.35 -6.14 3.69
N VAL A 291 7.49 -5.68 4.21
CA VAL A 291 7.68 -5.37 5.63
C VAL A 291 7.98 -3.90 5.78
N ASP A 292 7.01 -3.15 6.29
CA ASP A 292 7.13 -1.70 6.53
C ASP A 292 6.96 -1.40 8.03
N PRO A 293 8.04 -1.09 8.75
CA PRO A 293 7.99 -0.75 10.17
C PRO A 293 7.12 0.49 10.47
N GLY A 294 6.90 1.37 9.49
CA GLY A 294 6.05 2.56 9.65
C GLY A 294 4.56 2.26 9.81
N LEU A 295 4.14 1.02 9.50
CA LEU A 295 2.76 0.55 9.70
C LEU A 295 2.51 0.03 11.13
N MET A 296 3.55 -0.09 11.95
CA MET A 296 3.44 -0.66 13.29
C MET A 296 3.01 0.38 14.33
N ASP A 297 2.11 -0.04 15.22
CA ASP A 297 1.68 0.76 16.38
C ASP A 297 2.78 0.93 17.43
N TYR A 298 3.73 -0.02 17.47
CA TYR A 298 4.86 -0.04 18.41
C TYR A 298 6.17 0.33 17.72
N GLN A 299 7.00 1.11 18.40
CA GLN A 299 8.33 1.46 17.91
C GLN A 299 9.25 0.25 17.89
N ASP A 300 10.25 0.28 17.00
CA ASP A 300 11.26 -0.78 16.89
C ASP A 300 10.63 -2.16 16.72
N MET A 301 9.56 -2.23 15.92
CA MET A 301 8.84 -3.45 15.61
C MET A 301 8.68 -3.60 14.10
N ILE A 302 8.79 -4.82 13.63
CA ILE A 302 8.46 -5.20 12.25
C ILE A 302 7.39 -6.29 12.27
N HIS A 303 6.58 -6.34 11.22
CA HIS A 303 5.57 -7.35 11.00
C HIS A 303 5.77 -7.98 9.64
N ILE A 304 6.00 -9.29 9.63
CA ILE A 304 6.05 -10.10 8.41
C ILE A 304 4.75 -10.89 8.36
N SER A 305 3.92 -10.61 7.37
CA SER A 305 2.71 -11.39 7.08
C SER A 305 2.94 -12.19 5.82
N GLY A 306 2.43 -13.42 5.78
CA GLY A 306 2.52 -14.26 4.61
C GLY A 306 1.49 -15.39 4.61
N TYR A 307 1.45 -16.10 3.50
CA TYR A 307 0.54 -17.22 3.29
C TYR A 307 1.33 -18.48 2.93
N TYR A 308 1.02 -19.57 3.62
CA TYR A 308 1.54 -20.89 3.36
C TYR A 308 0.49 -21.72 2.63
N GLU A 309 0.88 -22.35 1.53
CA GLU A 309 0.07 -23.36 0.84
C GLU A 309 0.98 -24.46 0.28
N ASN A 310 0.74 -25.69 0.73
CA ASN A 310 1.42 -26.88 0.22
C ASN A 310 0.41 -28.03 0.04
N GLY A 311 -0.19 -28.08 -1.15
CA GLY A 311 -1.15 -29.13 -1.48
C GLY A 311 -2.53 -28.87 -0.89
N GLU A 312 -2.90 -29.60 0.17
CA GLU A 312 -4.18 -29.40 0.90
C GLU A 312 -3.97 -28.71 2.26
N ASP A 313 -2.71 -28.42 2.60
CA ASP A 313 -2.32 -27.80 3.87
C ASP A 313 -2.08 -26.31 3.64
N GLU A 314 -2.81 -25.45 4.35
CA GLU A 314 -2.80 -24.00 4.17
C GLU A 314 -2.87 -23.28 5.52
N PHE A 315 -2.23 -22.11 5.63
CA PHE A 315 -2.43 -21.16 6.74
C PHE A 315 -1.86 -19.78 6.40
N THR A 316 -2.39 -18.74 7.05
CA THR A 316 -1.76 -17.42 7.13
C THR A 316 -0.86 -17.37 8.34
N TYR A 317 0.30 -16.73 8.23
CA TYR A 317 1.19 -16.49 9.36
C TYR A 317 1.52 -15.02 9.52
N ASP A 318 1.63 -14.60 10.76
CA ASP A 318 2.07 -13.25 11.14
C ASP A 318 3.21 -13.37 12.14
N ILE A 319 4.32 -12.70 11.85
CA ILE A 319 5.56 -12.72 12.63
C ILE A 319 5.83 -11.29 13.10
N TYR A 320 5.94 -11.09 14.41
CA TYR A 320 6.22 -9.80 15.02
C TYR A 320 7.59 -9.86 15.67
N LEU A 321 8.48 -8.94 15.32
CA LEU A 321 9.87 -8.95 15.77
C LEU A 321 10.29 -7.57 16.25
N ARG A 322 11.13 -7.53 17.28
CA ARG A 322 11.87 -6.33 17.70
C ARG A 322 13.37 -6.63 17.76
N PRO A 323 14.25 -5.62 17.67
CA PRO A 323 15.68 -5.85 17.80
C PRO A 323 16.01 -6.55 19.13
N TRP A 324 16.90 -7.54 19.09
CA TRP A 324 17.38 -8.24 20.28
C TRP A 324 17.96 -7.25 21.30
N GLY A 325 17.61 -7.43 22.57
CA GLY A 325 17.98 -6.51 23.64
C GLY A 325 16.94 -5.41 23.92
N THR A 326 15.88 -5.33 23.11
CA THR A 326 14.75 -4.41 23.35
C THR A 326 13.87 -4.92 24.48
N TYR A 327 13.48 -4.02 25.39
CA TYR A 327 12.47 -4.28 26.41
C TYR A 327 11.06 -4.16 25.81
N TRP A 328 10.14 -5.01 26.24
CA TRP A 328 8.75 -5.03 25.77
C TRP A 328 7.78 -4.43 26.81
N ASP A 329 8.26 -3.51 27.64
CA ASP A 329 7.49 -2.94 28.76
C ASP A 329 6.43 -1.90 28.33
N ASP A 330 6.43 -1.53 27.05
CA ASP A 330 5.47 -0.68 26.36
C ASP A 330 4.23 -1.43 25.84
N MET A 331 4.24 -2.76 25.86
CA MET A 331 3.17 -3.62 25.34
C MET A 331 2.30 -4.22 26.44
N TYR A 332 1.10 -4.68 26.09
CA TYR A 332 0.25 -5.43 27.00
C TYR A 332 0.82 -6.83 27.25
N GLU A 333 0.53 -7.41 28.42
CA GLU A 333 1.08 -8.72 28.83
C GLU A 333 0.64 -9.84 27.88
N GLU A 334 -0.55 -9.73 27.30
CA GLU A 334 -1.09 -10.64 26.30
C GLU A 334 -0.42 -10.56 24.92
N ASP A 335 0.34 -9.50 24.62
CA ASP A 335 1.00 -9.30 23.33
C ASP A 335 2.51 -9.64 23.38
N LEU A 336 2.98 -10.16 24.52
CA LEU A 336 4.39 -10.51 24.75
C LEU A 336 4.72 -11.90 24.20
N PRO A 337 5.97 -12.13 23.75
CA PRO A 337 6.50 -13.47 23.53
C PRO A 337 6.31 -14.34 24.77
N TYR A 338 6.00 -15.62 24.56
CA TYR A 338 5.71 -16.58 25.62
C TYR A 338 6.87 -16.70 26.63
N TYR A 339 8.13 -16.71 26.17
CA TYR A 339 9.29 -16.78 27.05
C TYR A 339 9.91 -15.43 27.41
N TYR A 340 9.19 -14.32 27.22
CA TYR A 340 9.71 -12.98 27.51
C TYR A 340 10.29 -12.89 28.94
N TYR A 341 9.51 -13.27 29.97
CA TYR A 341 9.96 -13.15 31.36
C TYR A 341 10.91 -14.26 31.83
N ASP A 342 10.74 -15.48 31.32
CA ASP A 342 11.40 -16.66 31.86
C ASP A 342 12.72 -16.98 31.14
N TRP A 343 12.93 -16.47 29.93
CA TRP A 343 14.13 -16.74 29.12
C TRP A 343 14.76 -15.47 28.56
N TYR A 344 14.01 -14.66 27.79
CA TYR A 344 14.57 -13.51 27.07
C TYR A 344 15.03 -12.39 28.00
N LEU A 345 14.17 -11.94 28.91
CA LEU A 345 14.46 -10.83 29.83
C LEU A 345 15.71 -11.10 30.69
N PRO A 346 15.88 -12.28 31.32
CA PRO A 346 17.13 -12.61 32.02
C PRO A 346 18.38 -12.52 31.13
N LEU A 347 18.32 -12.96 29.88
CA LEU A 347 19.45 -12.93 28.95
C LEU A 347 19.87 -11.49 28.63
N ILE A 348 18.91 -10.63 28.26
CA ILE A 348 19.21 -9.24 27.92
C ILE A 348 19.67 -8.44 29.16
N GLU A 349 19.14 -8.72 30.35
CA GLU A 349 19.60 -8.10 31.61
C GLU A 349 21.04 -8.49 31.95
N SER A 350 21.46 -9.70 31.56
CA SER A 350 22.85 -10.16 31.69
C SER A 350 23.77 -9.70 30.55
N GLY A 351 23.22 -9.08 29.50
CA GLY A 351 23.96 -8.60 28.34
C GLY A 351 24.47 -9.72 27.43
N GLU A 352 23.77 -10.85 27.40
CA GLU A 352 24.10 -11.98 26.52
C GLU A 352 23.65 -11.69 25.08
N SER A 353 24.38 -12.25 24.11
CA SER A 353 23.97 -12.24 22.70
C SER A 353 22.81 -13.19 22.46
N MET A 354 22.11 -13.02 21.34
CA MET A 354 21.04 -13.94 20.93
C MET A 354 21.60 -15.37 20.79
N PRO A 355 21.00 -16.37 21.46
CA PRO A 355 21.41 -17.77 21.32
C PRO A 355 20.90 -18.42 20.02
N ASP A 356 21.59 -19.47 19.57
CA ASP A 356 21.23 -20.25 18.38
C ASP A 356 19.88 -21.01 18.51
N SER A 357 19.33 -21.14 19.71
CA SER A 357 18.06 -21.86 19.99
C SER A 357 17.31 -21.21 21.15
N ILE A 358 15.98 -21.22 21.09
CA ILE A 358 15.09 -20.71 22.13
C ILE A 358 14.84 -21.78 23.21
N GLY A 359 14.76 -21.37 24.48
CA GLY A 359 14.40 -22.24 25.61
C GLY A 359 15.54 -22.62 26.56
#